data_AF-A0A2G1LYJ2-F1
#
_entry.id   AF-A0A2G1LYJ2-F1
#
_cell.length_a   1.000
_cell.length_b   1.000
_cell.length_c   1.000
_cell.angle_alpha   90.00
_cell.angle_beta   90.00
_cell.angle_gamma   90.00
#
_symmetry.space_group_name_H-M   'P 1'
#
loop_
_entity.id
_entity.type
_entity.pdbx_description
1 polymer ?
#
loop_
_entity_poly.entity_id
_entity_poly.type
_entity_poly.pdbx_seq_one_letter_code
_entity_poly.pdbx_strand_id
1 'polypeptide(L)'
;MTKAPPRLPPDPRRKVRFREIARGIVAKDRHDRKYGYTVDTAGAIAQALERAYREGVRDGPTITTTVHEQPDTTGPLEWAMIPPRPRDAFWSICLFFLGREADNTRNGYLEPALTERGTPGWTMVMPGRNREKVIGDRTIGPLIRLGLLEYAPDKSVHLVVTGRGQETWQLFCQRGGRYPEDLTDI
;
A
#
# COMPACT_ATOMS: atom_id res chain seq x y z
N MET A 1 4.81 -21.70 -40.91
CA MET A 1 3.85 -21.06 -39.97
C MET A 1 4.57 -20.84 -38.65
N THR A 2 5.05 -19.62 -38.41
CA THR A 2 5.83 -19.28 -37.21
C THR A 2 4.87 -19.13 -36.04
N LYS A 3 5.03 -19.96 -35.00
CA LYS A 3 4.23 -19.89 -33.76
C LYS A 3 4.45 -18.50 -33.13
N ALA A 4 3.36 -17.76 -32.91
CA ALA A 4 3.42 -16.51 -32.17
C ALA A 4 4.01 -16.76 -30.77
N PRO A 5 4.90 -15.87 -30.27
CA PRO A 5 5.52 -16.04 -28.96
C PRO A 5 4.47 -16.05 -27.84
N PRO A 6 4.76 -16.71 -26.71
CA PRO A 6 3.85 -16.79 -25.58
C PRO A 6 3.53 -15.39 -25.03
N ARG A 7 2.25 -15.18 -24.76
CA ARG A 7 1.63 -13.88 -24.44
C ARG A 7 1.68 -13.63 -22.94
N LEU A 8 2.04 -12.41 -22.52
CA LEU A 8 2.12 -12.04 -21.10
C LEU A 8 0.82 -11.35 -20.62
N PRO A 9 0.37 -11.60 -19.38
CA PRO A 9 -0.78 -10.93 -18.79
C PRO A 9 -0.52 -9.43 -18.53
N PRO A 10 -1.58 -8.61 -18.41
CA PRO A 10 -1.44 -7.18 -18.16
C PRO A 10 -0.76 -6.91 -16.81
N ASP A 11 0.27 -6.07 -16.82
CA ASP A 11 1.02 -5.69 -15.60
C ASP A 11 0.08 -5.09 -14.54
N PRO A 12 -0.14 -5.79 -13.40
CA PRO A 12 -1.05 -5.31 -12.36
C PRO A 12 -0.61 -3.98 -11.74
N ARG A 13 0.67 -3.61 -11.87
CA ARG A 13 1.22 -2.34 -11.38
C ARG A 13 0.70 -1.15 -12.18
N ARG A 14 0.42 -1.29 -13.49
CA ARG A 14 -0.12 -0.19 -14.33
C ARG A 14 -1.45 0.33 -13.80
N LYS A 15 -2.37 -0.59 -13.51
CA LYS A 15 -3.70 -0.23 -12.98
C LYS A 15 -3.61 0.44 -11.62
N VAL A 16 -2.65 0.02 -10.79
CA VAL A 16 -2.41 0.61 -9.48
C VAL A 16 -1.86 2.02 -9.62
N ARG A 17 -0.82 2.24 -10.44
CA ARG A 17 -0.26 3.57 -10.73
C ARG A 17 -1.34 4.54 -11.22
N PHE A 18 -2.14 4.14 -12.21
CA PHE A 18 -3.22 4.98 -12.72
C PHE A 18 -4.24 5.38 -11.62
N ARG A 19 -4.58 4.44 -10.73
CA ARG A 19 -5.49 4.72 -9.61
C ARG A 19 -4.89 5.68 -8.59
N GLU A 20 -3.58 5.63 -8.36
CA GLU A 20 -2.90 6.60 -7.49
C GLU A 20 -2.92 8.01 -8.12
N ILE A 21 -2.62 8.12 -9.42
CA ILE A 21 -2.73 9.40 -10.17
C ILE A 21 -4.15 9.98 -10.05
N ALA A 22 -5.17 9.16 -10.30
CA ALA A 22 -6.57 9.60 -10.19
C ALA A 22 -6.92 10.11 -8.77
N ARG A 23 -6.41 9.44 -7.72
CA ARG A 23 -6.59 9.91 -6.34
C ARG A 23 -5.87 11.23 -6.08
N GLY A 24 -4.65 11.39 -6.58
CA GLY A 24 -3.88 12.63 -6.49
C GLY A 24 -4.63 13.82 -7.10
N ILE A 25 -5.23 13.63 -8.27
CA ILE A 25 -6.06 14.65 -8.94
C ILE A 25 -7.24 15.07 -8.06
N VAL A 26 -8.00 14.10 -7.51
CA VAL A 26 -9.17 14.39 -6.66
C VAL A 26 -8.76 15.04 -5.33
N ALA A 27 -7.65 14.60 -4.74
CA ALA A 27 -7.13 15.18 -3.51
C ALA A 27 -6.71 16.65 -3.71
N LYS A 28 -5.98 16.93 -4.80
CA LYS A 28 -5.57 18.28 -5.19
C LYS A 28 -6.77 19.17 -5.48
N ASP A 29 -7.73 18.71 -6.28
CA ASP A 29 -8.98 19.41 -6.56
C ASP A 29 -9.72 19.82 -5.27
N ARG A 30 -9.84 18.89 -4.31
CA ARG A 30 -10.49 19.16 -3.02
C ARG A 30 -9.70 20.17 -2.18
N HIS A 31 -8.38 20.07 -2.17
CA HIS A 31 -7.50 20.99 -1.46
C HIS A 31 -7.61 22.40 -2.05
N ASP A 32 -7.43 22.53 -3.36
CA ASP A 32 -7.42 23.82 -4.06
C ASP A 32 -8.76 24.54 -3.90
N ARG A 33 -9.89 23.83 -4.00
CA ARG A 33 -11.22 24.39 -3.70
C ARG A 33 -11.37 24.88 -2.26
N LYS A 34 -10.83 24.13 -1.29
CA LYS A 34 -10.93 24.49 0.13
C LYS A 34 -10.20 25.81 0.44
N TYR A 35 -9.10 26.07 -0.25
CA TYR A 35 -8.26 27.25 -0.02
C TYR A 35 -8.45 28.36 -1.06
N GLY A 36 -9.43 28.22 -1.97
CA GLY A 36 -9.77 29.25 -2.97
C GLY A 36 -8.77 29.38 -4.11
N TYR A 37 -7.93 28.36 -4.34
CA TYR A 37 -7.04 28.31 -5.49
C TYR A 37 -7.79 27.96 -6.78
N THR A 38 -7.22 28.36 -7.92
CA THR A 38 -7.74 27.96 -9.23
C THR A 38 -7.56 26.45 -9.44
N VAL A 39 -8.54 25.83 -10.09
CA VAL A 39 -8.61 24.38 -10.26
C VAL A 39 -8.71 24.02 -11.73
N ASP A 40 -7.81 23.15 -12.21
CA ASP A 40 -7.85 22.57 -13.56
C ASP A 40 -7.90 21.04 -13.51
N THR A 41 -9.01 20.50 -13.01
CA THR A 41 -9.23 19.05 -12.90
C THR A 41 -9.33 18.40 -14.27
N ALA A 42 -9.93 19.10 -15.25
CA ALA A 42 -10.14 18.57 -16.60
C ALA A 42 -8.80 18.40 -17.34
N GLY A 43 -7.91 19.39 -17.27
CA GLY A 43 -6.56 19.31 -17.83
C GLY A 43 -5.73 18.21 -17.16
N ALA A 44 -5.81 18.09 -15.83
CA ALA A 44 -5.12 17.03 -15.10
C ALA A 44 -5.59 15.61 -15.49
N ILE A 45 -6.90 15.43 -15.71
CA ILE A 45 -7.46 14.17 -16.22
C ILE A 45 -6.97 13.89 -17.65
N ALA A 46 -7.01 14.89 -18.54
CA ALA A 46 -6.56 14.73 -19.93
C ALA A 46 -5.09 14.27 -20.00
N GLN A 47 -4.21 14.89 -19.21
CA GLN A 47 -2.80 14.52 -19.12
C GLN A 47 -2.61 13.09 -18.57
N ALA A 48 -3.37 12.72 -17.54
CA ALA A 48 -3.31 11.36 -16.97
C ALA A 48 -3.73 10.29 -17.98
N LEU A 49 -4.79 10.56 -18.77
CA LEU A 49 -5.24 9.67 -19.84
C LEU A 49 -4.22 9.57 -20.97
N GLU A 50 -3.64 10.70 -21.40
CA GLU A 50 -2.61 10.71 -22.44
C GLU A 50 -1.36 9.93 -22.02
N ARG A 51 -0.91 10.12 -20.77
CA ARG A 51 0.21 9.36 -20.20
C ARG A 51 -0.07 7.86 -20.18
N ALA A 52 -1.24 7.45 -19.68
CA ALA A 52 -1.65 6.05 -19.65
C ALA A 52 -1.73 5.43 -21.06
N TYR A 53 -2.20 6.21 -22.05
CA TYR A 53 -2.22 5.78 -23.45
C TYR A 53 -0.81 5.56 -24.00
N ARG A 54 0.11 6.52 -23.81
CA ARG A 54 1.50 6.38 -24.27
C ARG A 54 2.22 5.20 -23.63
N GLU A 55 1.99 4.95 -22.34
CA GLU A 55 2.51 3.77 -21.63
C GLU A 55 1.94 2.47 -22.24
N GLY A 56 0.63 2.41 -22.50
CA GLY A 56 0.00 1.26 -23.14
C GLY A 56 0.48 1.00 -24.58
N VAL A 57 0.75 2.04 -25.36
CA VAL A 57 1.26 1.93 -26.74
C VAL A 57 2.72 1.45 -26.75
N ARG A 58 3.56 1.97 -25.85
CA ARG A 58 4.97 1.56 -25.70
C ARG A 58 5.09 0.07 -25.39
N ASP A 59 4.14 -0.45 -24.62
CA ASP A 59 4.13 -1.84 -24.18
C ASP A 59 3.36 -2.79 -25.14
N GLY A 60 2.74 -2.26 -26.20
CA GLY A 60 2.02 -3.02 -27.22
C GLY A 60 0.55 -3.38 -26.88
N PRO A 61 -0.30 -3.64 -27.90
CA PRO A 61 -1.72 -3.93 -27.70
C PRO A 61 -1.92 -5.25 -26.95
N THR A 62 -2.42 -5.17 -25.71
CA THR A 62 -2.74 -6.32 -24.86
C THR A 62 -4.25 -6.55 -24.88
N ILE A 63 -4.73 -7.57 -25.61
CA ILE A 63 -6.13 -7.98 -25.59
C ILE A 63 -6.37 -8.87 -24.36
N THR A 64 -7.40 -8.53 -23.61
CA THR A 64 -7.66 -8.97 -22.24
C THR A 64 -8.01 -10.46 -22.17
N THR A 65 -7.21 -11.24 -21.43
CA THR A 65 -7.70 -12.46 -20.76
C THR A 65 -7.38 -12.30 -19.28
N THR A 66 -8.39 -12.31 -18.43
CA THR A 66 -8.22 -12.20 -16.97
C THR A 66 -7.63 -13.49 -16.43
N VAL A 67 -6.31 -13.62 -16.49
CA VAL A 67 -5.60 -14.58 -15.64
C VAL A 67 -5.20 -13.81 -14.39
N HIS A 68 -5.79 -14.18 -13.26
CA HIS A 68 -5.45 -13.64 -11.96
C HIS A 68 -4.11 -14.26 -11.54
N GLU A 69 -3.00 -13.81 -12.14
CA GLU A 69 -1.68 -14.18 -11.61
C GLU A 69 -1.55 -13.56 -10.22
N GLN A 70 -1.51 -14.45 -9.24
CA GLN A 70 -1.17 -14.13 -7.87
C GLN A 70 0.27 -13.59 -7.90
N PRO A 71 0.53 -12.33 -7.51
CA PRO A 71 1.86 -11.75 -7.63
C PRO A 71 2.85 -12.62 -6.86
N ASP A 72 4.01 -12.89 -7.46
CA ASP A 72 5.11 -13.63 -6.84
C ASP A 72 5.22 -13.26 -5.36
N THR A 73 5.00 -14.25 -4.50
CA THR A 73 4.98 -14.10 -3.05
C THR A 73 6.38 -13.98 -2.44
N THR A 74 7.41 -14.04 -3.28
CA THR A 74 8.82 -14.16 -2.88
C THR A 74 9.51 -12.80 -3.04
N GLY A 75 9.24 -11.86 -2.12
CA GLY A 75 9.95 -10.59 -2.05
C GLY A 75 9.11 -9.39 -1.60
N PRO A 76 9.75 -8.21 -1.41
CA PRO A 76 9.09 -7.00 -0.95
C PRO A 76 7.98 -6.58 -1.90
N LEU A 77 6.88 -6.11 -1.32
CA LEU A 77 5.74 -5.63 -2.08
C LEU A 77 5.95 -4.16 -2.46
N GLU A 78 5.64 -3.80 -3.70
CA GLU A 78 5.58 -2.40 -4.11
C GLU A 78 4.55 -1.64 -3.27
N TRP A 79 4.94 -0.50 -2.66
CA TRP A 79 4.12 0.22 -1.67
C TRP A 79 2.71 0.56 -2.17
N ALA A 80 2.62 0.96 -3.45
CA ALA A 80 1.36 1.29 -4.11
C ALA A 80 0.38 0.09 -4.21
N MET A 81 0.88 -1.15 -4.15
CA MET A 81 0.05 -2.36 -4.20
C MET A 81 -0.75 -2.58 -2.91
N ILE A 82 -0.34 -1.96 -1.80
CA ILE A 82 -1.11 -1.99 -0.55
C ILE A 82 -2.31 -1.06 -0.72
N PRO A 83 -3.56 -1.52 -0.46
CA PRO A 83 -4.74 -0.65 -0.58
C PRO A 83 -4.63 0.57 0.35
N PRO A 84 -5.17 1.75 0.00
CA PRO A 84 -4.85 3.00 0.68
C PRO A 84 -5.04 2.97 2.20
N ARG A 85 -6.21 2.55 2.67
CA ARG A 85 -6.50 2.52 4.11
C ARG A 85 -5.63 1.50 4.88
N PRO A 86 -5.45 0.25 4.41
CA PRO A 86 -4.44 -0.65 4.94
C PRO A 86 -3.01 -0.12 4.86
N ARG A 87 -2.65 0.63 3.80
CA ARG A 87 -1.31 1.23 3.61
C ARG A 87 -1.01 2.24 4.72
N ASP A 88 -1.97 3.10 5.06
CA ASP A 88 -1.81 4.06 6.17
C ASP A 88 -1.62 3.35 7.51
N ALA A 89 -2.41 2.29 7.77
CA ALA A 89 -2.27 1.50 8.97
C ALA A 89 -0.90 0.80 9.01
N PHE A 90 -0.47 0.21 7.90
CA PHE A 90 0.82 -0.47 7.80
C PHE A 90 2.00 0.48 8.00
N TRP A 91 1.92 1.70 7.45
CA TRP A 91 2.91 2.74 7.71
C TRP A 91 3.07 3.02 9.20
N SER A 92 1.96 3.24 9.92
CA SER A 92 1.98 3.50 11.36
C SER A 92 2.54 2.30 12.14
N ILE A 93 2.12 1.08 11.77
CA ILE A 93 2.60 -0.16 12.37
C ILE A 93 4.12 -0.28 12.20
N CYS A 94 4.63 -0.15 10.98
CA CYS A 94 6.06 -0.26 10.71
C CYS A 94 6.87 0.86 11.36
N LEU A 95 6.39 2.11 11.29
CA LEU A 95 7.08 3.22 11.96
C LEU A 95 7.17 2.98 13.48
N PHE A 96 6.09 2.51 14.08
CA PHE A 96 6.03 2.25 15.51
C PHE A 96 6.93 1.07 15.87
N PHE A 97 6.79 -0.08 15.19
CA PHE A 97 7.48 -1.33 15.51
C PHE A 97 8.89 -1.46 14.97
N LEU A 98 9.26 -0.80 13.88
CA LEU A 98 10.56 -0.95 13.22
C LEU A 98 11.37 0.35 13.19
N GLY A 99 10.70 1.51 13.32
CA GLY A 99 11.35 2.79 13.10
C GLY A 99 11.71 3.02 11.63
N ARG A 100 12.42 4.12 11.33
CA ARG A 100 12.93 4.40 9.97
C ARG A 100 14.36 3.91 9.77
N GLU A 101 15.17 4.00 10.81
CA GLU A 101 16.52 3.45 10.84
C GLU A 101 16.44 2.00 11.31
N ALA A 102 17.41 1.17 10.93
CA ALA A 102 17.46 -0.26 11.23
C ALA A 102 17.69 -0.53 12.73
N ASP A 103 16.73 -0.10 13.55
CA ASP A 103 16.68 -0.30 14.98
C ASP A 103 15.88 -1.57 15.29
N ASN A 104 16.57 -2.70 15.17
CA ASN A 104 16.02 -4.04 15.41
C ASN A 104 15.67 -4.32 16.88
N THR A 105 15.77 -3.34 17.78
CA THR A 105 15.46 -3.53 19.21
C THR A 105 13.96 -3.42 19.52
N ARG A 106 13.16 -2.96 18.56
CA ARG A 106 11.75 -2.69 18.74
C ARG A 106 10.91 -3.96 18.52
N ASN A 107 10.50 -4.59 19.62
CA ASN A 107 9.66 -5.79 19.62
C ASN A 107 8.17 -5.45 19.86
N GLY A 108 7.59 -4.68 18.94
CA GLY A 108 6.16 -4.36 19.01
C GLY A 108 5.28 -5.43 18.36
N TYR A 109 4.03 -5.53 18.82
CA TYR A 109 3.03 -6.44 18.28
C TYR A 109 1.64 -5.80 18.33
N LEU A 110 0.72 -6.33 17.53
CA LEU A 110 -0.70 -5.99 17.64
C LEU A 110 -1.40 -7.01 18.53
N GLU A 111 -2.25 -6.52 19.44
CA GLU A 111 -3.18 -7.36 20.22
C GLU A 111 -4.64 -7.03 19.86
N PRO A 112 -5.56 -8.01 19.97
CA PRO A 112 -6.98 -7.77 19.75
C PRO A 112 -7.52 -6.76 20.76
N ALA A 113 -8.31 -5.81 20.27
CA ALA A 113 -8.95 -4.79 21.09
C ALA A 113 -10.34 -4.42 20.51
N LEU A 114 -11.14 -3.71 21.30
CA LEU A 114 -12.39 -3.13 20.82
C LEU A 114 -12.16 -1.68 20.40
N THR A 115 -12.72 -1.30 19.25
CA THR A 115 -12.78 0.10 18.85
C THR A 115 -13.72 0.88 19.78
N GLU A 116 -13.68 2.21 19.74
CA GLU A 116 -14.62 3.09 20.45
C GLU A 116 -16.10 2.77 20.16
N ARG A 117 -16.38 2.16 19.00
CA ARG A 117 -17.74 1.74 18.59
C ARG A 117 -18.10 0.31 19.01
N GLY A 118 -17.25 -0.35 19.81
CA GLY A 118 -17.43 -1.72 20.27
C GLY A 118 -17.18 -2.79 19.19
N THR A 119 -16.60 -2.43 18.05
CA THR A 119 -16.28 -3.41 16.99
C THR A 119 -14.89 -4.01 17.18
N PRO A 120 -14.63 -5.24 16.67
CA PRO A 120 -13.29 -5.82 16.69
C PRO A 120 -12.23 -4.96 15.99
N GLY A 121 -11.04 -4.93 16.56
CA GLY A 121 -9.87 -4.25 16.03
C GLY A 121 -8.59 -4.69 16.72
N TRP A 122 -7.53 -3.91 16.48
CA TRP A 122 -6.16 -4.25 16.83
C TRP A 122 -5.47 -3.01 17.39
N THR A 123 -4.86 -3.11 18.57
CA THR A 123 -4.07 -2.01 19.14
C THR A 123 -2.59 -2.35 19.08
N MET A 124 -1.75 -1.34 18.87
CA MET A 124 -0.31 -1.48 18.85
C MET A 124 0.23 -1.47 20.27
N VAL A 125 0.99 -2.50 20.61
CA VAL A 125 1.63 -2.67 21.92
C VAL A 125 3.13 -2.63 21.73
N MET A 126 3.79 -1.78 22.53
CA MET A 126 5.24 -1.74 22.65
C MET A 126 5.61 -1.45 24.12
N PRO A 127 6.56 -2.19 24.70
CA PRO A 127 7.04 -1.90 26.05
C PRO A 127 7.50 -0.45 26.18
N GLY A 128 7.04 0.25 27.23
CA GLY A 128 7.45 1.63 27.51
C GLY A 128 6.78 2.71 26.65
N ARG A 129 5.80 2.37 25.80
CA ARG A 129 4.98 3.36 25.07
C ARG A 129 3.50 3.24 25.42
N ASN A 130 2.80 4.37 25.32
CA ASN A 130 1.35 4.41 25.46
C ASN A 130 0.68 3.63 24.32
N ARG A 131 -0.47 3.03 24.64
CA ARG A 131 -1.30 2.33 23.66
C ARG A 131 -1.83 3.32 22.63
N GLU A 132 -1.67 2.96 21.37
CA GLU A 132 -2.14 3.74 20.22
C GLU A 132 -3.60 3.43 19.89
N LYS A 133 -4.18 4.28 19.04
CA LYS A 133 -5.56 4.14 18.58
C LYS A 133 -5.80 2.75 17.96
N VAL A 134 -6.96 2.16 18.27
CA VAL A 134 -7.36 0.85 17.75
C VAL A 134 -7.64 0.92 16.25
N ILE A 135 -6.96 0.06 15.50
CA ILE A 135 -7.13 -0.14 14.05
C ILE A 135 -8.23 -1.18 13.83
N GLY A 136 -9.29 -0.81 13.12
CA GLY A 136 -10.41 -1.73 12.88
C GLY A 136 -10.01 -2.95 12.03
N ASP A 137 -10.60 -4.11 12.33
CA ASP A 137 -10.23 -5.41 11.75
C ASP A 137 -10.24 -5.47 10.21
N ARG A 138 -11.22 -4.82 9.58
CA ARG A 138 -11.31 -4.70 8.10
C ARG A 138 -10.10 -4.03 7.46
N THR A 139 -9.32 -3.26 8.22
CA THR A 139 -8.09 -2.61 7.76
C THR A 139 -6.89 -3.55 7.83
N ILE A 140 -6.87 -4.46 8.82
CA ILE A 140 -5.78 -5.42 9.07
C ILE A 140 -5.87 -6.63 8.14
N GLY A 141 -7.06 -7.17 7.88
CA GLY A 141 -7.24 -8.35 7.04
C GLY A 141 -6.53 -8.31 5.67
N PRO A 142 -6.54 -7.19 4.92
CA PRO A 142 -5.74 -7.05 3.71
C PRO A 142 -4.22 -7.19 3.91
N LEU A 143 -3.66 -6.70 5.03
CA LEU A 143 -2.22 -6.79 5.33
C LEU A 143 -1.80 -8.24 5.61
N ILE A 144 -2.65 -9.00 6.28
CA ILE A 144 -2.45 -10.45 6.48
C ILE A 144 -2.48 -11.19 5.14
N ARG A 145 -3.50 -10.91 4.29
CA ARG A 145 -3.62 -11.55 2.97
C ARG A 145 -2.46 -11.23 2.02
N LEU A 146 -1.84 -10.05 2.17
CA LEU A 146 -0.65 -9.67 1.42
C LEU A 146 0.64 -10.29 1.98
N GLY A 147 0.57 -10.98 3.12
CA GLY A 147 1.72 -11.56 3.81
C GLY A 147 2.63 -10.49 4.39
N LEU A 148 2.08 -9.34 4.80
CA LEU A 148 2.84 -8.28 5.47
C LEU A 148 2.78 -8.42 6.99
N LEU A 149 1.67 -8.94 7.51
CA LEU A 149 1.47 -9.30 8.91
C LEU A 149 1.15 -10.78 9.03
N GLU A 150 1.53 -11.38 10.14
CA GLU A 150 1.20 -12.76 10.49
C GLU A 150 0.95 -12.92 11.98
N TYR A 151 0.31 -14.02 12.35
CA TYR A 151 0.15 -14.39 13.75
C TYR A 151 1.49 -14.84 14.32
N ALA A 152 1.81 -14.34 15.52
CA ALA A 152 3.03 -14.72 16.20
C ALA A 152 3.01 -16.23 16.53
N PRO A 153 4.10 -16.97 16.29
CA PRO A 153 4.15 -18.42 16.45
C PRO A 153 4.02 -18.87 17.92
N ASP A 154 4.46 -18.03 18.85
CA ASP A 154 4.40 -18.25 20.29
C ASP A 154 3.07 -17.81 20.92
N LYS A 155 2.37 -16.87 20.28
CA LYS A 155 1.09 -16.31 20.75
C LYS A 155 0.15 -16.08 19.57
N SER A 156 -0.72 -17.06 19.31
CA SER A 156 -1.69 -17.05 18.20
C SER A 156 -2.72 -15.91 18.23
N VAL A 157 -2.72 -15.09 19.28
CA VAL A 157 -3.57 -13.89 19.39
C VAL A 157 -2.85 -12.62 18.97
N HIS A 158 -1.52 -12.62 18.88
CA HIS A 158 -0.74 -11.45 18.50
C HIS A 158 -0.45 -11.45 17.00
N LEU A 159 -0.43 -10.28 16.38
CA LEU A 159 0.13 -10.11 15.04
C LEU A 159 1.46 -9.39 15.08
N VAL A 160 2.39 -9.83 14.24
CA VAL A 160 3.72 -9.26 14.06
C VAL A 160 3.98 -8.95 12.59
N VAL A 161 4.97 -8.10 12.32
CA VAL A 161 5.41 -7.81 10.95
C VAL A 161 6.30 -8.96 10.46
N THR A 162 5.86 -9.60 9.39
CA THR A 162 6.59 -10.68 8.70
C THR A 162 7.93 -10.20 8.13
N GLY A 163 8.82 -11.13 7.76
CA GLY A 163 10.04 -10.79 7.00
C GLY A 163 9.74 -10.00 5.71
N ARG A 164 8.72 -10.43 4.94
CA ARG A 164 8.26 -9.71 3.75
C ARG A 164 7.79 -8.29 4.07
N GLY A 165 7.08 -8.10 5.17
CA GLY A 165 6.64 -6.80 5.66
C GLY A 165 7.80 -5.89 6.02
N GLN A 166 8.84 -6.44 6.67
CA GLN A 166 10.06 -5.71 7.01
C GLN A 166 10.81 -5.28 5.74
N GLU A 167 11.03 -6.19 4.79
CA GLU A 167 11.67 -5.87 3.50
C GLU A 167 10.89 -4.81 2.71
N THR A 168 9.55 -4.91 2.71
CA THR A 168 8.66 -3.93 2.08
C THR A 168 8.84 -2.54 2.70
N TRP A 169 8.90 -2.47 4.03
CA TRP A 169 9.14 -1.22 4.75
C TRP A 169 10.53 -0.65 4.51
N GLN A 170 11.56 -1.49 4.49
CA GLN A 170 12.93 -1.09 4.20
C GLN A 170 13.05 -0.49 2.80
N LEU A 171 12.47 -1.15 1.79
CA LEU A 171 12.45 -0.65 0.42
C LEU A 171 11.75 0.71 0.32
N PHE A 172 10.62 0.86 1.02
CA PHE A 172 9.90 2.13 1.11
C PHE A 172 10.76 3.25 1.72
N CYS A 173 11.45 2.98 2.83
CA CYS A 173 12.37 3.93 3.47
C CYS A 173 13.57 4.28 2.57
N GLN A 174 14.17 3.29 1.89
CA GLN A 174 15.29 3.48 0.96
C GLN A 174 14.91 4.39 -0.22
N ARG A 175 13.67 4.30 -0.70
CA ARG A 175 13.13 5.18 -1.74
C ARG A 175 12.78 6.58 -1.24
N GLY A 176 13.00 6.87 0.04
CA GLY A 176 12.78 8.18 0.65
C GLY A 176 11.33 8.49 0.97
N GLY A 177 10.44 7.48 1.02
CA GLY A 177 9.01 7.70 1.26
C GLY A 177 8.71 8.47 2.56
N ARG A 178 7.76 9.41 2.54
CA ARG A 178 7.23 10.23 3.64
C ARG A 178 5.70 10.30 3.60
N TYR A 179 5.04 9.92 4.70
CA TYR A 179 3.60 10.11 4.85
C TYR A 179 3.25 11.60 5.04
N PRO A 180 2.13 12.12 4.48
CA PRO A 180 1.09 11.44 3.71
C PRO A 180 1.31 11.42 2.18
N GLU A 181 2.48 11.87 1.71
CA GLU A 181 2.79 12.09 0.30
C GLU A 181 3.77 11.04 -0.18
N ASP A 182 3.28 9.86 -0.56
CA ASP A 182 4.17 8.74 -0.84
C ASP A 182 4.10 8.16 -2.25
N LEU A 183 5.19 8.43 -2.98
CA LEU A 183 5.75 7.67 -4.11
C LEU A 183 4.72 7.27 -5.18
N THR A 184 3.79 8.17 -5.50
CA THR A 184 2.90 8.03 -6.66
C THR A 184 3.56 8.43 -7.97
N ASP A 185 4.77 9.02 -7.88
CA ASP A 185 5.48 9.62 -9.02
C ASP A 185 6.51 8.71 -9.70
N ILE A 186 6.64 7.42 -9.28
CA ILE A 186 7.51 6.43 -9.94
C ILE A 186 6.74 5.64 -11.01
#